data_AF-A0A441WSX1-F1
#
_entry.id   AF-A0A441WSX1-F1
#
_cell.length_a   1.000
_cell.length_b   1.000
_cell.length_c   1.000
_cell.angle_alpha   90.00
_cell.angle_beta   90.00
_cell.angle_gamma   90.00
#
_symmetry.space_group_name_H-M   'P 1'
#
loop_
_entity.id
_entity.type
_entity.pdbx_description
1 polymer ?
#
loop_
_entity_poly.entity_id
_entity_poly.type
_entity_poly.pdbx_seq_one_letter_code
_entity_poly.pdbx_strand_id
1 'polypeptide(L)'
;MRMANRRFTRITNAFSKKFENHVHMVAIYTVWYNFIKMHKTLKMTPAMAAGVSKTLWSMEDLCEKMEAVAPKPGKRGPYKKRQA
;
A
#
# COMPACT_ATOMS: atom_id res chain seq x y z
N MET A 1 -5.13 10.18 -3.07
CA MET A 1 -5.87 9.39 -2.05
C MET A 1 -7.34 9.22 -2.40
N ARG A 2 -8.12 10.31 -2.55
CA ARG A 2 -9.59 10.31 -2.63
C ARG A 2 -10.26 9.21 -3.48
N MET A 3 -10.01 9.14 -4.79
CA MET A 3 -10.69 8.16 -5.66
C MET A 3 -10.03 6.78 -5.65
N ALA A 4 -8.70 6.75 -5.58
CA ALA A 4 -7.91 5.52 -5.66
C ALA A 4 -7.83 4.76 -4.33
N ASN A 5 -8.25 5.37 -3.21
CA ASN A 5 -8.31 4.72 -1.90
C ASN A 5 -9.68 4.95 -1.26
N ARG A 6 -10.57 3.96 -1.42
CA ARG A 6 -11.94 3.95 -0.88
C ARG A 6 -12.00 3.50 0.58
N ARG A 7 -10.88 3.22 1.24
CA ARG A 7 -10.90 2.80 2.65
C ARG A 7 -11.38 3.91 3.57
N PHE A 8 -11.21 5.17 3.23
CA PHE A 8 -11.70 6.31 4.02
C PHE A 8 -13.20 6.61 3.84
N THR A 9 -13.87 5.99 2.87
CA THR A 9 -15.31 6.19 2.63
C THR A 9 -16.12 5.18 3.44
N ARG A 10 -17.00 5.67 4.33
CA ARG A 10 -17.92 4.83 5.11
C ARG A 10 -18.96 4.15 4.21
N ILE A 11 -19.55 3.05 4.70
CA ILE A 11 -20.62 2.30 4.01
C ILE A 11 -20.15 1.79 2.63
N THR A 12 -18.92 1.28 2.57
CA THR A 12 -18.37 0.61 1.39
C THR A 12 -17.64 -0.66 1.80
N ASN A 13 -17.58 -1.66 0.92
CA ASN A 13 -16.86 -2.92 1.17
C ASN A 13 -15.35 -2.73 1.38
N ALA A 14 -14.80 -1.60 0.93
CA ALA A 14 -13.40 -1.25 1.12
C ALA A 14 -13.11 -0.63 2.50
N PHE A 15 -14.13 -0.22 3.25
CA PHE A 15 -13.97 0.37 4.57
C PHE A 15 -13.51 -0.69 5.58
N SER A 16 -12.59 -0.33 6.46
CA SER A 16 -12.23 -1.16 7.61
C SER A 16 -12.58 -0.44 8.91
N LYS A 17 -13.00 -1.18 9.93
CA LYS A 17 -13.14 -0.61 11.28
C LYS A 17 -11.81 -0.60 12.05
N LYS A 18 -10.86 -1.44 11.64
CA LYS A 18 -9.54 -1.56 12.27
C LYS A 18 -8.62 -0.46 11.77
N PHE A 19 -8.01 0.28 12.69
CA PHE A 19 -7.12 1.39 12.36
C PHE A 19 -5.87 0.91 11.60
N GLU A 20 -5.32 -0.24 11.98
CA GLU A 20 -4.11 -0.82 11.40
C GLU A 20 -4.26 -1.04 9.88
N ASN A 21 -5.45 -1.47 9.46
CA ASN A 21 -5.76 -1.67 8.05
C ASN A 21 -5.76 -0.37 7.23
N HIS A 22 -6.08 0.77 7.85
CA HIS A 22 -5.92 2.07 7.19
C HIS A 22 -4.45 2.43 7.08
N VAL A 23 -3.67 2.27 8.15
CA VAL A 23 -2.23 2.54 8.18
C VAL A 23 -1.51 1.78 7.06
N HIS A 24 -1.76 0.47 6.94
CA HIS A 24 -1.17 -0.36 5.89
C HIS A 24 -1.50 0.15 4.47
N MET A 25 -2.75 0.55 4.23
CA MET A 25 -3.15 1.10 2.94
C MET A 25 -2.56 2.47 2.64
N VAL A 26 -2.41 3.33 3.66
CA VAL A 26 -1.75 4.64 3.47
C VAL A 26 -0.30 4.41 3.07
N ALA A 27 0.41 3.52 3.76
CA ALA A 27 1.80 3.19 3.43
C ALA A 27 1.93 2.73 1.97
N ILE A 28 1.17 1.72 1.55
CA ILE A 28 1.22 1.22 0.16
C ILE A 28 0.83 2.31 -0.84
N TYR A 29 -0.22 3.09 -0.54
CA TYR A 29 -0.67 4.16 -1.42
C TYR A 29 0.39 5.24 -1.62
N THR A 30 1.08 5.64 -0.56
CA THR A 30 2.14 6.67 -0.64
C THR A 30 3.29 6.23 -1.53
N VAL A 31 3.71 4.96 -1.43
CA VAL A 31 4.78 4.43 -2.28
C VAL A 31 4.32 4.34 -3.73
N TRP A 32 3.15 3.74 -3.97
CA TRP A 32 2.61 3.60 -5.32
C TRP A 32 2.41 4.95 -6.02
N TYR A 33 1.84 5.94 -5.33
CA TYR A 33 1.56 7.25 -5.92
C TYR A 33 2.85 8.03 -6.23
N ASN A 34 3.87 7.92 -5.38
CA ASN A 34 5.10 8.70 -5.51
C ASN A 34 6.15 8.06 -6.43
N PHE A 35 6.27 6.72 -6.45
CA PHE A 35 7.37 6.02 -7.11
C PHE A 35 6.97 5.23 -8.36
N ILE A 36 5.71 4.79 -8.46
CA ILE A 36 5.24 3.90 -9.55
C ILE A 36 4.32 4.67 -10.50
N LYS A 37 3.37 5.44 -9.97
CA LYS A 37 2.35 6.08 -10.79
C LYS A 37 2.93 7.28 -11.55
N MET A 38 2.91 7.22 -12.88
CA MET A 38 3.16 8.39 -13.72
C MET A 38 2.08 9.46 -13.52
N HIS A 39 2.50 10.69 -13.23
CA HIS A 39 1.59 11.81 -13.07
C HIS A 39 1.28 12.46 -14.42
N LYS A 40 -0.01 12.61 -14.76
CA LYS A 40 -0.45 13.09 -16.10
C LYS A 40 0.16 14.44 -16.49
N THR A 41 0.29 15.35 -15.52
CA THR A 41 0.83 16.71 -15.73
C THR A 41 2.35 16.74 -15.72
N LEU A 42 2.99 16.02 -14.80
CA LEU A 42 4.46 16.05 -14.64
C LEU A 42 5.17 15.18 -15.69
N LYS A 43 4.44 14.24 -16.32
CA LYS A 43 4.97 13.20 -17.23
C LYS A 43 6.05 12.30 -16.61
N MET A 44 6.29 12.44 -15.31
CA MET A 44 7.18 11.63 -14.49
C MET A 44 6.51 11.37 -13.14
N THR A 45 7.15 10.55 -12.31
CA THR A 45 6.63 10.29 -10.96
C THR A 45 6.92 11.46 -10.02
N PRO A 46 6.09 11.68 -9.00
CA PRO A 46 6.34 12.72 -8.00
C PRO A 46 7.73 12.61 -7.34
N ALA A 47 8.20 11.39 -7.04
CA ALA A 47 9.52 11.19 -6.46
C ALA A 47 10.66 11.58 -7.41
N MET A 48 10.48 11.42 -8.72
CA MET A 48 11.45 11.89 -9.71
C MET A 48 11.43 13.41 -9.85
N ALA A 49 10.25 14.02 -9.88
CA ALA A 49 10.12 15.48 -9.93
C ALA A 49 10.72 16.16 -8.68
N ALA A 50 10.64 15.51 -7.52
CA ALA A 50 11.24 15.97 -6.28
C ALA A 50 12.74 15.61 -6.13
N GLY A 51 13.35 14.91 -7.11
CA GLY A 51 14.76 14.51 -7.05
C GLY A 51 15.08 13.40 -6.04
N VAL A 52 14.07 12.73 -5.49
CA VAL A 52 14.22 11.65 -4.48
C VAL A 52 14.60 10.32 -5.14
N SER A 53 14.06 10.04 -6.33
CA SER A 53 14.40 8.86 -7.13
C SER A 53 14.84 9.28 -8.52
N LYS A 54 15.84 8.58 -9.08
CA LYS A 54 16.27 8.77 -10.47
C LYS A 54 15.57 7.80 -11.43
N THR A 55 14.99 6.74 -10.91
CA THR A 55 14.36 5.66 -11.70
C THR A 55 12.87 5.54 -11.37
N LEU A 56 12.12 5.11 -12.38
CA LEU A 56 10.73 4.68 -12.23
C LEU A 56 10.71 3.30 -11.58
N TRP A 57 9.87 3.11 -10.56
CA TRP A 57 9.69 1.80 -9.94
C TRP A 57 8.57 1.02 -10.63
N SER A 58 8.74 -0.29 -10.70
CA SER A 58 7.68 -1.23 -11.07
C SER A 58 6.86 -1.66 -9.85
N MET A 59 5.74 -2.36 -10.09
CA MET A 59 5.00 -2.99 -8.99
C MET A 59 5.75 -4.20 -8.41
N GLU A 60 6.57 -4.86 -9.23
CA GLU A 60 7.42 -5.98 -8.80
C GLU A 60 8.48 -5.50 -7.82
N ASP A 61 9.15 -4.37 -8.10
CA ASP A 61 10.15 -3.77 -7.22
C ASP A 61 9.59 -3.48 -5.82
N LEU A 62 8.31 -3.08 -5.75
CA LEU A 62 7.62 -2.85 -4.49
C LEU A 62 7.40 -4.16 -3.73
N CYS A 63 6.91 -5.20 -4.41
CA CYS A 63 6.71 -6.52 -3.80
C CYS A 63 8.04 -7.10 -3.30
N GLU A 64 9.11 -7.03 -4.09
CA GLU A 64 10.44 -7.49 -3.69
C GLU A 64 10.94 -6.79 -2.43
N LYS A 65 10.79 -5.45 -2.36
CA LYS A 65 11.16 -4.69 -1.16
C LYS A 65 10.31 -5.05 0.05
N MET A 66 9.03 -5.33 -0.15
CA MET A 66 8.13 -5.78 0.92
C MET A 66 8.52 -7.18 1.41
N GLU A 67 8.82 -8.10 0.52
CA GLU A 67 9.26 -9.47 0.85
C GLU A 67 10.60 -9.49 1.57
N ALA A 68 11.54 -8.64 1.16
CA ALA A 68 12.85 -8.51 1.82
C ALA A 68 12.75 -8.11 3.30
N VAL A 69 11.69 -7.37 3.68
CA VAL A 69 11.44 -6.92 5.06
C VAL A 69 10.44 -7.84 5.79
N ALA A 70 9.58 -8.55 5.06
CA ALA A 70 8.53 -9.35 5.65
C ALA A 70 9.12 -10.53 6.46
N PRO A 71 8.57 -10.82 7.66
CA PRO A 71 8.96 -12.02 8.38
C PRO A 71 8.56 -13.27 7.60
N LYS A 72 9.40 -14.32 7.64
CA LYS A 72 9.08 -15.59 6.99
C LYS A 72 7.71 -16.10 7.48
N PRO A 73 6.80 -16.49 6.57
CA PRO A 73 5.48 -16.97 6.96
C PRO A 73 5.61 -18.24 7.82
N GLY A 74 5.11 -18.17 9.05
CA GLY A 74 5.07 -19.31 9.96
C GLY A 74 3.93 -20.27 9.64
N LYS A 75 3.92 -21.45 10.29
CA LYS A 75 2.78 -22.38 10.21
C LYS A 75 1.53 -21.70 10.78
N ARG A 76 0.42 -21.74 10.03
CA ARG A 76 -0.87 -21.20 10.47
C ARG A 76 -1.29 -21.87 11.79
N GLY A 77 -1.59 -21.05 12.81
CA GLY A 77 -2.10 -21.53 14.08
C GLY A 77 -3.57 -22.01 14.01
N PRO A 78 -4.05 -22.75 15.02
CA PRO A 78 -5.44 -23.21 15.09
C PRO A 78 -6.43 -22.03 15.14
N TYR A 79 -7.63 -22.22 14.59
CA TYR A 79 -8.69 -21.20 14.60
C TYR A 79 -9.16 -20.90 16.02
N LYS A 80 -9.42 -19.63 16.34
CA LYS A 80 -9.95 -19.23 17.66
C LYS A 80 -11.35 -19.81 17.85
N LYS A 81 -11.53 -20.69 18.84
CA LYS A 81 -12.87 -21.18 19.22
C LYS A 81 -13.68 -20.02 19.79
N ARG A 82 -14.90 -19.82 19.26
CA ARG A 82 -15.84 -18.82 19.76
C ARG A 82 -16.39 -19.33 21.10
N GLN A 83 -16.19 -18.59 22.19
CA GLN A 83 -16.86 -18.89 23.46
C GLN A 83 -18.35 -18.55 23.31
N ALA A 84 -19.20 -19.45 23.82
CA ALA A 84 -20.66 -19.31 23.83
C ALA A 84 -21.10 -18.20 24.77
#